data_AF-A0A949FCH9-F1
#
_entry.id   AF-A0A949FCH9-F1
#
_cell.length_a   1.000
_cell.length_b   1.000
_cell.length_c   1.000
_cell.angle_alpha   90.00
_cell.angle_beta   90.00
_cell.angle_gamma   90.00
#
_symmetry.space_group_name_H-M   'P 1'
#
loop_
_entity.id
_entity.type
_entity.pdbx_description
1 polymer ?
#
loop_
_entity_poly.entity_id
_entity_poly.type
_entity_poly.pdbx_seq_one_letter_code
_entity_poly.pdbx_strand_id
1 'polypeptide(L)'
;MDELRIDSHKLMYHVDRVSAWQKGRQVAPIYLEIAPSGGCNHRCIFCALDYIGYRPEFLAQKALKKALKDAARCGVKSVMYAG
;
A
#
# COMPACT_ATOMS: atom_id res chain seq x y z
N MET A 1 13.29 1.44 -22.49
CA MET A 1 12.54 0.93 -21.32
C MET A 1 13.25 -0.33 -20.89
N ASP A 2 13.54 -0.48 -19.60
CA ASP A 2 14.09 -1.72 -19.03
C ASP A 2 13.19 -2.92 -19.38
N GLU A 3 13.80 -4.04 -19.75
CA GLU A 3 13.16 -5.32 -20.10
C GLU A 3 12.24 -5.84 -18.97
N LEU A 4 12.72 -5.75 -17.73
CA LEU A 4 12.01 -6.18 -16.52
C LEU A 4 11.04 -5.12 -15.99
N ARG A 5 11.14 -3.90 -16.52
CA ARG A 5 10.25 -2.78 -16.22
C ARG A 5 10.20 -2.45 -14.73
N ILE A 6 11.29 -2.65 -13.98
CA ILE A 6 11.34 -2.56 -12.51
C ILE A 6 10.86 -1.18 -12.04
N ASP A 7 11.41 -0.12 -12.63
CA ASP A 7 11.10 1.27 -12.24
C ASP A 7 9.83 1.84 -12.91
N SER A 8 9.15 1.05 -13.74
CA SER A 8 7.96 1.52 -14.47
C SER A 8 6.67 1.06 -13.82
N HIS A 9 5.57 1.79 -14.08
CA HIS A 9 4.26 1.39 -13.56
C HIS A 9 3.81 0.04 -14.14
N LYS A 10 3.00 -0.68 -13.37
CA LYS A 10 2.48 -2.01 -13.75
C LYS A 10 1.01 -1.97 -14.24
N LEU A 11 0.49 -0.79 -14.55
CA LEU A 11 -0.91 -0.55 -14.95
C LEU A 11 -1.34 -1.34 -16.19
N MET A 12 -0.41 -1.62 -17.11
CA MET A 12 -0.66 -2.39 -18.34
C MET A 12 -1.17 -3.83 -18.09
N TYR A 13 -0.93 -4.40 -16.91
CA TYR A 13 -1.46 -5.71 -16.54
C TYR A 13 -2.92 -5.66 -16.05
N HIS A 14 -3.51 -4.46 -15.97
CA HIS A 14 -4.84 -4.22 -15.42
C HIS A 14 -5.67 -3.28 -16.31
N VAL A 15 -5.61 -3.48 -17.64
CA VAL A 15 -6.24 -2.61 -18.66
C VAL A 15 -7.70 -2.30 -18.36
N ASP A 16 -8.51 -3.29 -17.99
CA ASP A 16 -9.95 -3.09 -17.70
C ASP A 16 -10.18 -2.13 -16.52
N ARG A 17 -9.36 -2.24 -15.47
CA ARG A 17 -9.41 -1.34 -14.30
C ARG A 17 -8.98 0.08 -14.69
N VAL A 18 -7.92 0.21 -15.50
CA VAL A 18 -7.46 1.51 -15.99
C VAL A 18 -8.52 2.17 -16.88
N SER A 19 -9.19 1.39 -17.74
CA SER A 19 -10.29 1.87 -18.58
C SER A 19 -11.50 2.31 -17.74
N ALA A 20 -11.88 1.53 -16.73
CA ALA A 20 -12.96 1.89 -15.81
C ALA A 20 -12.64 3.19 -15.05
N TRP A 21 -11.42 3.33 -14.58
CA TRP A 21 -10.95 4.54 -13.90
C TRP A 21 -10.99 5.77 -14.81
N GLN A 22 -10.50 5.66 -16.05
CA GLN A 22 -10.56 6.76 -17.04
C GLN A 22 -12.00 7.15 -17.39
N LYS A 23 -12.97 6.24 -17.26
CA LYS A 23 -14.41 6.50 -17.41
C LYS A 23 -15.07 7.08 -16.15
N GLY A 24 -14.29 7.49 -15.15
CA GLY A 24 -14.78 8.08 -13.90
C GLY A 24 -15.40 7.06 -12.93
N ARG A 25 -15.25 5.75 -13.16
CA ARG A 25 -15.75 4.74 -12.22
C ARG A 25 -14.84 4.68 -11.00
N GLN A 26 -15.43 4.44 -9.84
CA GLN A 26 -14.67 4.15 -8.62
C GLN A 26 -13.99 2.79 -8.76
N VAL A 27 -12.67 2.78 -8.64
CA VAL A 27 -11.85 1.56 -8.64
C VAL A 27 -11.14 1.43 -7.30
N ALA A 28 -11.31 0.30 -6.63
CA ALA A 28 -10.57 0.00 -5.41
C ALA A 28 -9.08 -0.23 -5.72
N PRO A 29 -8.13 0.02 -4.81
CA PRO A 29 -6.74 -0.38 -5.00
C PRO A 29 -6.62 -1.90 -5.18
N ILE A 30 -5.52 -2.35 -5.79
CA ILE A 30 -5.16 -3.78 -5.90
C ILE A 30 -4.11 -4.19 -4.86
N TYR A 31 -3.37 -3.22 -4.34
CA TYR A 31 -2.27 -3.37 -3.42
C TYR A 31 -2.37 -2.29 -2.34
N LEU A 32 -2.07 -2.64 -1.10
CA LEU A 32 -2.04 -1.74 0.04
C LEU A 32 -0.71 -1.85 0.77
N GLU A 33 -0.14 -0.71 1.15
CA GLU A 33 0.96 -0.63 2.10
C GLU A 33 0.41 -0.18 3.44
N ILE A 34 0.72 -0.92 4.50
CA ILE A 34 0.22 -0.63 5.84
C ILE A 34 1.40 -0.64 6.79
N ALA A 35 1.63 0.47 7.50
CA ALA A 35 2.55 0.51 8.63
C ALA A 35 1.78 0.16 9.92
N PRO A 36 1.92 -1.05 10.50
CA PRO A 36 1.23 -1.41 11.73
C PRO A 36 1.78 -0.68 12.95
N SER A 37 3.02 -0.18 12.84
CA SER A 37 3.73 0.60 13.85
C SER A 37 4.64 1.61 13.17
N GLY A 38 4.86 2.77 13.81
CA GLY A 38 5.92 3.70 13.41
C GLY A 38 7.28 3.42 14.06
N GLY A 39 7.39 2.35 14.85
CA GLY A 39 8.62 2.02 15.58
C GLY A 39 9.67 1.36 14.70
N CYS A 40 10.91 1.87 14.74
CA CYS A 40 12.07 1.24 14.11
C CYS A 40 13.27 1.26 15.07
N ASN A 41 14.06 0.19 15.06
CA ASN A 41 15.29 0.06 15.86
C ASN A 41 16.55 0.59 15.13
N HIS A 42 16.40 1.14 13.92
CA HIS A 42 17.47 1.76 13.14
C HIS A 42 17.24 3.28 12.97
N ARG A 43 18.27 3.99 12.53
CA ARG A 43 18.25 5.45 12.25
C ARG A 43 18.90 5.74 10.91
N CYS A 44 18.38 5.10 9.86
CA CYS A 44 18.92 5.24 8.51
C CYS A 44 18.75 6.69 8.02
N ILE A 45 19.85 7.34 7.61
CA ILE A 45 19.84 8.73 7.11
C ILE A 45 19.04 8.92 5.81
N PHE A 46 18.70 7.82 5.14
CA PHE A 46 17.93 7.78 3.90
C PHE A 46 16.48 7.29 4.12
N CYS A 47 16.03 7.19 5.37
CA CYS A 47 14.68 6.72 5.67
C CYS A 47 13.64 7.74 5.20
N ALA A 48 12.78 7.35 4.25
CA ALA A 48 11.70 8.20 3.75
C ALA A 48 10.58 8.46 4.77
N LEU A 49 10.61 7.77 5.92
CA LEU A 49 9.59 7.83 6.97
C LEU A 49 10.12 8.42 8.28
N ASP A 50 11.33 8.97 8.30
CA ASP A 50 11.97 9.52 9.52
C ASP A 50 11.14 10.61 10.23
N TYR A 51 10.34 11.35 9.46
CA TYR A 51 9.41 12.38 9.94
C TYR A 51 8.38 11.87 10.97
N ILE A 52 8.12 10.55 11.03
CA ILE A 52 7.22 9.96 12.03
C ILE A 52 7.87 9.87 13.42
N GLY A 53 9.18 10.12 13.53
CA GLY A 53 9.91 10.17 14.79
C GLY A 53 10.14 8.81 15.44
N TYR A 54 9.99 7.71 14.68
CA TYR A 54 10.25 6.33 15.13
C TYR A 54 9.49 5.88 16.38
N ARG A 55 8.31 6.46 16.62
CA ARG A 55 7.50 6.14 17.80
C ARG A 55 6.85 4.77 17.64
N PRO A 56 6.99 3.85 18.61
CA PRO A 56 6.41 2.51 18.55
C PRO A 56 4.90 2.53 18.87
N GLU A 57 4.16 3.41 18.22
CA GLU A 57 2.71 3.51 18.31
C GLU A 57 2.09 2.52 17.33
N PHE A 58 1.27 1.59 17.83
CA PHE A 58 0.67 0.53 17.03
C PHE A 58 -0.77 0.85 16.64
N LEU A 59 -1.14 0.48 15.42
CA LEU A 59 -2.53 0.51 14.99
C LEU A 59 -3.39 -0.44 15.84
N ALA A 60 -4.61 0.01 16.17
CA ALA A 60 -5.57 -0.81 16.89
C ALA A 60 -5.90 -2.08 16.09
N GLN A 61 -5.61 -3.26 16.67
CA GLN A 61 -5.75 -4.54 15.97
C GLN A 61 -7.16 -4.78 15.40
N LYS A 62 -8.21 -4.37 16.13
CA LYS A 62 -9.60 -4.50 15.67
C LYS A 62 -9.87 -3.65 14.41
N ALA A 63 -9.33 -2.43 14.37
CA ALA A 63 -9.47 -1.53 13.22
C ALA A 63 -8.73 -2.10 12.01
N LEU A 64 -7.48 -2.56 12.19
CA LEU A 64 -6.70 -3.17 11.11
C LEU A 64 -7.39 -4.41 10.53
N LYS A 65 -7.88 -5.32 11.39
CA LYS A 65 -8.61 -6.51 10.95
C LYS A 65 -9.89 -6.15 10.18
N LYS A 66 -10.63 -5.13 10.61
CA LYS A 66 -11.81 -4.65 9.90
C LYS A 66 -11.43 -4.07 8.54
N ALA A 67 -10.43 -3.19 8.48
CA ALA A 67 -9.96 -2.57 7.25
C ALA A 67 -9.51 -3.61 6.22
N LEU A 68 -8.78 -4.66 6.64
CA LEU A 68 -8.35 -5.75 5.75
C LEU A 68 -9.54 -6.55 5.20
N LYS A 69 -10.56 -6.83 6.01
CA LYS A 69 -11.79 -7.50 5.54
C LYS A 69 -12.54 -6.64 4.53
N ASP A 70 -12.65 -5.34 4.79
CA ASP A 70 -13.32 -4.40 3.90
C ASP A 70 -12.54 -4.25 2.58
N ALA A 71 -11.21 -4.14 2.64
CA ALA A 71 -10.31 -4.12 1.49
C ALA A 71 -10.44 -5.39 0.62
N ALA A 72 -10.46 -6.57 1.24
CA ALA A 72 -10.65 -7.84 0.53
C ALA A 72 -12.01 -7.89 -0.20
N ARG A 73 -13.09 -7.40 0.42
CA ARG A 73 -14.42 -7.29 -0.21
C ARG A 73 -14.42 -6.34 -1.40
N CYS A 74 -13.65 -5.26 -1.33
CA CYS A 74 -13.44 -4.32 -2.44
C CYS A 74 -12.53 -4.85 -3.54
N GLY A 75 -11.93 -6.04 -3.37
CA GLY A 75 -11.13 -6.70 -4.39
C GLY A 75 -9.64 -6.34 -4.36
N VAL A 76 -9.11 -5.82 -3.25
CA VAL A 76 -7.66 -5.74 -2.99
C VAL A 76 -7.08 -7.16 -3.03
N LYS A 77 -5.90 -7.31 -3.63
CA LYS A 77 -5.25 -8.61 -3.90
C LYS A 77 -3.96 -8.82 -3.14
N SER A 78 -3.28 -7.76 -2.73
CA SER A 78 -1.99 -7.83 -2.05
C SER A 78 -1.89 -6.78 -0.95
N VAL A 79 -1.15 -7.09 0.11
CA VAL A 79 -0.85 -6.20 1.22
C VAL A 79 0.62 -6.36 1.59
N MET A 80 1.34 -5.25 1.68
CA MET A 80 2.66 -5.18 2.30
C MET A 80 2.53 -4.56 3.68
N TYR A 81 3.06 -5.23 4.69
CA TYR A 81 3.26 -4.63 6.00
C TYR A 81 4.63 -3.97 6.03
N ALA A 82 4.64 -2.65 6.20
CA ALA A 82 5.83 -1.80 6.25
C ALA A 82 5.97 -1.14 7.63
N GLY A 83 6.90 -0.20 7.77
CA GLY A 83 7.18 0.54 9.01
C GLY A 83 8.61 1.07 9.04
#